data_AF-A0A8C1SMI0-F1
#
_entry.id   AF-A0A8C1SMI0-F1
#
_cell.length_a   1.000
_cell.length_b   1.000
_cell.length_c   1.000
_cell.angle_alpha   90.00
_cell.angle_beta   90.00
_cell.angle_gamma   90.00
#
_symmetry.space_group_name_H-M   'P 1'
#
loop_
_entity.id
_entity.type
_entity.pdbx_description
1 polymer ?
#
loop_
_entity_poly.entity_id
_entity_poly.type
_entity_poly.pdbx_seq_one_letter_code
_entity_poly.pdbx_strand_id
1 'polypeptide(L)'
;MLCNPIKNFVHESPSLVLISAIGSLILLLALAVYRHQHPINLYLLFGFTLLESLSVATAVTFYEYNIVLQAFVLTSAVFLGLTAYTFQSKRDFSKLGASARVIVLIHLLLNPCGMM
;
A
#
# COMPACT_ATOMS: atom_id res chain seq x y z
N MET A 1 -6.82 0.65 25.17
CA MET A 1 -6.16 1.49 26.20
C MET A 1 -4.74 1.96 25.81
N LEU A 2 -4.06 1.31 24.84
CA LEU A 2 -2.73 1.71 24.34
C LEU A 2 -2.71 2.74 23.19
N CYS A 3 -3.87 3.15 22.67
CA CYS A 3 -3.98 4.10 21.54
C CYS A 3 -3.75 5.57 21.93
N ASN A 4 -4.06 5.96 23.18
CA ASN A 4 -3.92 7.34 23.64
C ASN A 4 -2.45 7.84 23.69
N PRO A 5 -1.46 7.08 24.19
CA PRO A 5 -0.08 7.55 24.20
C PRO A 5 0.54 7.63 22.79
N ILE A 6 0.19 6.71 21.88
CA ILE A 6 0.70 6.70 20.50
C ILE A 6 0.13 7.88 19.70
N LYS A 7 -1.17 8.16 19.86
CA LYS A 7 -1.82 9.33 19.24
C LYS A 7 -1.20 10.65 19.73
N ASN A 8 -0.93 10.78 21.03
CA ASN A 8 -0.28 11.99 21.56
C ASN A 8 1.18 12.14 21.08
N PHE A 9 1.95 11.05 21.01
CA PHE A 9 3.34 11.09 20.49
C PHE A 9 3.43 11.49 19.02
N VAL A 10 2.48 11.00 18.20
CA VAL A 10 2.34 11.38 16.79
C VAL A 10 1.90 12.84 16.63
N HIS A 11 1.03 13.33 17.52
CA HIS A 11 0.54 14.71 17.45
C HIS A 11 1.53 15.74 18.02
N GLU A 12 2.36 15.38 19.00
CA GLU A 12 3.43 16.24 19.54
C GLU A 12 4.66 16.35 18.62
N SER A 13 4.82 15.43 17.66
CA SER A 13 6.03 15.35 16.83
C SER A 13 5.71 15.47 15.34
N PRO A 14 5.18 16.61 14.84
CA PRO A 14 5.09 16.85 13.39
C PRO A 14 6.45 16.71 12.70
N SER A 15 7.54 16.92 13.46
CA SER A 15 8.92 16.63 13.09
C SER A 15 9.19 15.15 12.79
N LEU A 16 8.59 14.17 13.49
CA LEU A 16 8.79 12.75 13.21
C LEU A 16 8.17 12.31 11.88
N VAL A 17 6.97 12.82 11.57
CA VAL A 17 6.31 12.57 10.27
C VAL A 17 7.11 13.22 9.15
N LEU A 18 7.59 14.45 9.36
CA LEU A 18 8.42 15.16 8.39
C LEU A 18 9.79 14.48 8.19
N ILE A 19 10.43 14.00 9.26
CA ILE A 19 11.69 13.25 9.22
C ILE A 19 11.48 11.90 8.52
N SER A 20 10.35 11.22 8.74
CA SER A 20 10.02 9.98 8.04
C SER A 20 9.78 10.22 6.55
N ALA A 21 9.07 11.29 6.18
CA ALA A 21 8.84 11.67 4.79
C ALA A 21 10.14 12.10 4.07
N ILE A 22 10.97 12.93 4.71
CA ILE A 22 12.27 13.35 4.18
C ILE A 22 13.24 12.16 4.13
N GLY A 23 13.24 11.30 5.16
CA GLY A 23 14.03 10.08 5.20
C GLY A 23 13.65 9.09 4.09
N SER A 24 12.36 8.96 3.79
CA SER A 24 11.83 8.16 2.67
C SER A 24 12.30 8.73 1.31
N LEU A 25 12.28 10.05 1.14
CA LEU A 25 12.78 10.72 -0.07
C LEU A 25 14.30 10.53 -0.25
N ILE A 26 15.07 10.66 0.82
CA ILE A 26 16.53 10.45 0.80
C ILE A 26 16.85 8.98 0.50
N LEU A 27 16.13 8.03 1.09
CA LEU A 27 16.30 6.61 0.80
C LEU A 27 15.91 6.25 -0.62
N LEU A 28 14.87 6.87 -1.19
CA LEU A 28 14.53 6.72 -2.61
C LEU A 28 15.66 7.19 -3.52
N LEU A 29 16.26 8.35 -3.23
CA LEU A 29 17.40 8.87 -4.00
C LEU A 29 18.64 7.98 -3.85
N ALA A 30 18.93 7.54 -2.63
CA ALA A 30 20.02 6.60 -2.36
C ALA A 30 19.80 5.27 -3.10
N LEU A 31 18.58 4.72 -3.07
CA LEU A 31 18.23 3.50 -3.78
C LEU A 31 18.34 3.67 -5.30
N ALA A 32 17.95 4.83 -5.85
CA ALA A 32 18.06 5.12 -7.27
C ALA A 32 19.52 5.10 -7.76
N VAL A 33 20.45 5.62 -6.95
CA VAL A 33 21.91 5.63 -7.24
C VAL A 33 22.53 4.24 -7.04
N TYR A 34 22.20 3.55 -5.96
CA TYR A 34 22.77 2.23 -5.62
C TYR A 34 22.03 1.04 -6.24
N ARG A 35 21.06 1.28 -7.14
CA ARG A 35 20.22 0.27 -7.80
C ARG A 35 20.99 -0.86 -8.49
N HIS A 36 22.21 -0.62 -8.98
CA HIS A 36 23.01 -1.61 -9.70
C HIS A 36 24.05 -2.34 -8.82
N GLN A 37 24.15 -2.01 -7.53
CA GLN A 37 25.11 -2.60 -6.60
C GLN A 37 24.42 -3.61 -5.68
N HIS A 38 24.49 -4.89 -6.06
CA HIS A 38 24.18 -6.01 -5.16
C HIS A 38 25.40 -6.26 -4.24
N PRO A 39 25.23 -6.41 -2.91
CA PRO A 39 23.99 -6.62 -2.13
C PRO A 39 23.45 -5.37 -1.41
N ILE A 40 24.13 -4.23 -1.50
CA ILE A 40 23.83 -3.02 -0.71
C ILE A 40 22.43 -2.46 -1.00
N ASN A 41 21.94 -2.59 -2.24
CA ASN A 41 20.59 -2.18 -2.64
C ASN A 41 19.48 -2.84 -1.79
N LEU A 42 19.67 -4.09 -1.33
CA LEU A 42 18.66 -4.79 -0.53
C LEU A 42 18.58 -4.26 0.92
N TYR A 43 19.71 -3.89 1.51
CA TYR A 43 19.74 -3.29 2.85
C TYR A 43 19.10 -1.89 2.84
N LEU A 44 19.38 -1.09 1.80
CA LEU A 44 18.73 0.20 1.57
C LEU A 44 17.22 0.04 1.36
N LEU A 45 16.81 -0.96 0.57
CA LEU A 45 15.40 -1.27 0.34
C LEU A 45 14.68 -1.67 1.64
N PHE A 46 15.31 -2.50 2.48
CA PHE A 46 14.74 -2.89 3.76
C PHE A 46 14.55 -1.68 4.69
N GLY A 47 15.57 -0.82 4.79
CA GLY A 47 15.48 0.42 5.56
C GLY A 47 14.37 1.36 5.05
N PHE A 48 14.25 1.51 3.73
CA PHE A 48 13.16 2.25 3.09
C PHE A 48 11.79 1.69 3.46
N THR A 49 11.63 0.37 3.38
CA THR A 49 10.36 -0.32 3.68
C THR A 49 9.93 -0.12 5.13
N LEU A 50 10.87 -0.13 6.09
CA LEU A 50 10.57 0.13 7.50
C LEU A 50 10.09 1.57 7.73
N LEU A 51 10.77 2.54 7.12
CA LEU A 51 10.39 3.96 7.24
C LEU A 51 9.02 4.23 6.61
N GLU A 52 8.77 3.69 5.41
CA GLU A 52 7.46 3.77 4.74
C GLU A 52 6.35 3.13 5.58
N SER A 53 6.58 1.94 6.15
CA SER A 53 5.59 1.26 6.99
C SER A 53 5.21 2.08 8.23
N LEU A 54 6.15 2.79 8.86
CA LEU A 54 5.87 3.66 10.01
C LEU A 54 5.07 4.90 9.60
N SER A 55 5.39 5.48 8.43
CA SER A 55 4.64 6.60 7.85
C SER A 55 3.18 6.21 7.58
N VAL A 56 2.97 5.07 6.88
CA VAL A 56 1.62 4.56 6.58
C VAL A 56 0.86 4.18 7.85
N ALA A 57 1.49 3.53 8.84
CA ALA A 57 0.85 3.20 10.12
C ALA A 57 0.37 4.44 10.88
N THR A 58 1.16 5.51 10.83
CA THR A 58 0.79 6.81 11.41
C THR A 58 -0.39 7.43 10.66
N ALA A 59 -0.36 7.43 9.33
CA ALA A 59 -1.45 7.96 8.50
C ALA A 59 -2.77 7.20 8.73
N VAL A 60 -2.71 5.87 8.81
CA VAL A 60 -3.88 5.00 9.05
C VAL A 60 -4.52 5.24 10.41
N THR A 61 -3.76 5.67 11.42
CA THR A 61 -4.29 6.00 12.76
C THR A 61 -5.24 7.21 12.76
N PHE A 62 -5.22 8.06 11.73
CA PHE A 62 -6.14 9.19 11.57
C PHE A 62 -7.49 8.82 10.93
N TYR A 63 -7.62 7.61 10.37
CA TYR A 63 -8.84 7.16 9.70
C TYR A 63 -9.62 6.15 10.56
N GLU A 64 -10.94 6.12 10.37
CA GLU A 64 -11.82 5.15 11.01
C GLU A 64 -11.49 3.71 10.57
N TYR A 65 -11.45 2.79 11.54
CA TYR A 65 -11.08 1.39 11.32
C TYR A 65 -11.85 0.71 10.19
N ASN A 66 -13.16 0.97 10.08
CA ASN A 66 -14.02 0.39 9.05
C ASN A 66 -13.57 0.78 7.63
N ILE A 67 -13.14 2.03 7.46
CA ILE A 67 -12.69 2.56 6.16
C ILE A 67 -11.33 1.95 5.78
N VAL A 68 -10.43 1.84 6.76
CA VAL A 68 -9.09 1.28 6.58
C VAL A 68 -9.16 -0.18 6.13
N LEU A 69 -9.99 -1.00 6.78
CA LEU A 69 -10.17 -2.40 6.40
C LEU A 69 -10.75 -2.54 4.99
N GLN A 70 -11.73 -1.72 4.63
CA GLN A 70 -12.31 -1.74 3.29
C GLN A 70 -11.26 -1.39 2.23
N ALA A 71 -10.47 -0.34 2.46
CA ALA A 71 -9.39 0.07 1.56
C ALA A 71 -8.31 -1.02 1.42
N PHE A 72 -7.97 -1.71 2.50
CA PHE A 72 -7.02 -2.83 2.49
C PHE A 72 -7.52 -4.00 1.65
N VAL A 73 -8.77 -4.44 1.85
CA VAL A 73 -9.38 -5.55 1.11
C VAL A 73 -9.45 -5.21 -0.39
N LEU A 74 -9.87 -4.00 -0.74
CA LEU A 74 -9.95 -3.55 -2.13
C LEU A 74 -8.58 -3.52 -2.80
N THR A 75 -7.58 -2.93 -2.15
CA THR A 75 -6.21 -2.82 -2.68
C THR A 75 -5.58 -4.20 -2.86
N SER A 76 -5.75 -5.09 -1.88
CA SER A 76 -5.28 -6.48 -1.97
C SER A 76 -5.97 -7.25 -3.10
N ALA A 77 -7.29 -7.12 -3.25
CA ALA A 77 -8.03 -7.77 -4.33
C ALA A 77 -7.59 -7.30 -5.71
N VAL A 78 -7.37 -6.00 -5.89
CA VAL A 78 -6.86 -5.42 -7.14
C VAL A 78 -5.42 -5.88 -7.38
N PHE A 79 -4.53 -5.74 -6.40
CA PHE A 79 -3.12 -6.14 -6.52
C PHE A 79 -2.99 -7.63 -6.87
N LEU A 80 -3.61 -8.52 -6.10
CA LEU A 80 -3.63 -9.96 -6.39
C LEU A 80 -4.29 -10.28 -7.73
N GLY A 81 -5.31 -9.51 -8.11
CA GLY A 81 -5.94 -9.64 -9.42
C GLY A 81 -4.98 -9.32 -10.57
N LEU A 82 -4.22 -8.23 -10.46
CA LEU A 82 -3.18 -7.88 -11.44
C LEU A 82 -2.00 -8.85 -11.37
N THR A 83 -1.55 -9.26 -10.20
CA THR A 83 -0.44 -10.23 -10.05
C THR A 83 -0.82 -11.58 -10.65
N ALA A 84 -2.03 -12.09 -10.39
CA ALA A 84 -2.51 -13.33 -11.00
C ALA A 84 -2.67 -13.19 -12.52
N TYR A 85 -3.05 -12.02 -13.02
CA TYR A 85 -3.11 -11.72 -14.45
C TYR A 85 -1.72 -11.73 -15.10
N THR A 86 -0.73 -11.08 -14.48
CA THR A 86 0.64 -11.05 -15.01
C THR A 86 1.34 -12.41 -14.92
N PHE A 87 1.11 -13.19 -13.86
CA PHE A 87 1.65 -14.56 -13.74
C PHE A 87 1.05 -15.53 -14.76
N GLN A 88 -0.24 -15.38 -15.09
CA GLN A 88 -0.88 -16.19 -16.15
C GLN A 88 -0.45 -15.78 -17.56
N SER A 89 0.04 -14.55 -17.74
CA SER A 89 0.51 -14.03 -19.03
C SER A 89 1.79 -14.68 -19.57
N LYS A 90 2.32 -15.72 -18.92
CA LYS A 90 3.33 -16.63 -19.51
C LYS A 90 2.73 -17.82 -20.28
N ARG A 91 1.41 -17.92 -20.45
CA ARG A 91 0.77 -18.84 -21.39
C ARG A 91 -0.24 -18.11 -22.28
N ASP A 92 0.25 -17.73 -23.46
CA ASP A 92 -0.45 -17.32 -24.69
C ASP A 92 -1.55 -16.23 -24.61
N PHE A 93 -1.24 -15.07 -25.21
CA PHE A 93 -2.20 -14.04 -25.59
C PHE A 93 -3.06 -14.51 -26.77
N SER A 94 -4.31 -14.92 -26.56
CA SER A 94 -5.32 -14.85 -27.64
C SER A 94 -6.74 -15.16 -27.14
N LYS A 95 -7.56 -14.11 -26.97
CA LYS A 95 -9.03 -14.10 -26.74
C LYS A 95 -9.45 -13.67 -25.32
N LEU A 96 -9.96 -12.43 -25.25
CA LEU A 96 -11.26 -12.16 -24.61
C LEU A 96 -11.40 -12.51 -23.11
N GLY A 97 -10.41 -12.16 -22.27
CA GLY A 97 -10.57 -12.14 -20.81
C GLY A 97 -11.05 -10.81 -20.24
N ALA A 98 -11.22 -9.78 -21.09
CA ALA A 98 -11.59 -8.41 -20.70
C ALA A 98 -13.00 -8.29 -20.07
N SER A 99 -13.85 -9.32 -20.19
CA SER A 99 -15.23 -9.28 -19.69
C SER A 99 -15.40 -9.81 -18.26
N ALA A 100 -14.55 -10.71 -17.76
CA ALA A 100 -14.85 -11.44 -16.52
C ALA A 100 -14.63 -10.63 -15.22
N ARG A 101 -13.67 -9.69 -15.17
CA ARG A 101 -13.36 -8.92 -13.94
C ARG A 101 -14.06 -7.56 -13.84
N VAL A 102 -14.47 -6.99 -14.97
CA VAL A 102 -15.31 -5.77 -14.99
C VAL A 102 -16.73 -6.07 -14.49
N ILE A 103 -17.25 -7.28 -14.77
CA ILE A 103 -18.57 -7.75 -14.31
C ILE A 103 -18.67 -7.84 -12.78
N VAL A 104 -17.60 -8.26 -12.09
CA VAL A 104 -17.58 -8.34 -10.62
C VAL A 104 -17.50 -6.94 -9.97
N LEU A 105 -16.80 -6.01 -10.62
CA LEU A 105 -16.67 -4.61 -10.15
C LEU A 105 -17.99 -3.83 -10.29
N ILE A 106 -18.76 -4.07 -11.35
CA ILE A 106 -20.06 -3.42 -11.58
C ILE A 106 -21.14 -3.99 -10.65
N HIS A 107 -21.13 -5.31 -10.39
CA HIS A 107 -22.10 -5.94 -9.48
C HIS A 107 -21.91 -5.51 -8.01
N LEU A 108 -20.68 -5.21 -7.59
CA LEU A 108 -20.38 -4.70 -6.23
C LEU A 108 -20.68 -3.19 -6.08
N LEU A 109 -20.58 -2.41 -7.17
CA LEU A 109 -20.88 -0.97 -7.16
C LEU A 109 -22.37 -0.62 -7.27
N LEU A 110 -23.20 -1.51 -7.84
CA LEU A 110 -24.65 -1.27 -7.94
C LEU A 110 -25.42 -1.64 -6.66
N ASN A 111 -24.78 -2.30 -5.68
CA ASN A 111 -25.41 -2.66 -4.40
C ASN A 111 -24.55 -2.37 -3.15
N PRO A 112 -24.22 -1.11 -2.85
CA PRO A 112 -23.77 -0.71 -1.52
C PRO A 112 -24.90 -0.12 -0.64
N CYS A 113 -26.16 -0.05 -1.12
CA CYS A 113 -27.28 0.61 -0.43
C CYS A 113 -28.51 -0.30 -0.24
N GLY A 114 -28.28 -1.58 0.09
CA GLY A 114 -29.35 -2.58 0.33
C GLY A 114 -29.15 -3.47 1.55
N MET A 115 -28.22 -3.12 2.44
CA MET A 115 -28.02 -3.81 3.72
C MET A 115 -27.98 -2.84 4.92
N MET A 116 -28.86 -1.84 4.89
CA MET A 116 -29.42 -1.18 6.07
C MET A 116 -30.93 -1.03 5.86
#